data_AF-A0A1W6MXK0-F1
#
_entry.id   AF-A0A1W6MXK0-F1
#
_cell.length_a   1.000
_cell.length_b   1.000
_cell.length_c   1.000
_cell.angle_alpha   90.00
_cell.angle_beta   90.00
_cell.angle_gamma   90.00
#
_symmetry.space_group_name_H-M   'P 1'
#
loop_
_entity.id
_entity.type
_entity.pdbx_description
1 polymer ?
#
loop_
_entity_poly.entity_id
_entity_poly.type
_entity_poly.pdbx_seq_one_letter_code
_entity_poly.pdbx_strand_id
1 'polypeptide(L)'
;MKSAKYLLAVGMLLGASSPSLAAMETLDITWSGASFGNQATATGSITFDNSVFPLIAALAPPIFIPNTGVSNITVTITDPQGGGGTFTTSDFASIIFWSSTPLNLGQNLIGQPVGAGCAYGPSTGACAWGDWGDFNLWSPLPGGPRGSASFTLTDAAGDHMLVTSMVPASAPAPVPGVGLAGLAALALAGLFAGARRT
;
A
#
# COMPACT_ATOMS: atom_id res chain seq x y z
N MET A 1 45.25 48.79 -18.45
CA MET A 1 45.31 47.31 -18.53
C MET A 1 44.98 46.77 -17.14
N LYS A 2 43.73 46.40 -16.86
CA LYS A 2 43.18 45.03 -16.81
C LYS A 2 43.95 44.08 -15.87
N SER A 3 43.34 43.69 -14.75
CA SER A 3 43.44 42.37 -14.06
C SER A 3 42.43 42.37 -12.90
N ALA A 4 41.20 41.91 -13.10
CA ALA A 4 40.73 40.52 -13.07
C ALA A 4 40.35 40.06 -11.64
N LYS A 5 39.04 40.10 -11.41
CA LYS A 5 38.29 39.65 -10.23
C LYS A 5 38.31 38.11 -10.18
N TYR A 6 38.70 37.51 -9.05
CA TYR A 6 38.40 36.11 -8.77
C TYR A 6 37.54 36.04 -7.51
N LEU A 7 36.22 36.00 -7.73
CA LEU A 7 35.24 35.57 -6.73
C LEU A 7 35.09 34.06 -6.91
N LEU A 8 35.71 33.28 -6.03
CA LEU A 8 35.53 31.83 -5.98
C LEU A 8 34.26 31.54 -5.18
N ALA A 9 33.13 31.33 -5.88
CA ALA A 9 31.90 30.88 -5.25
C ALA A 9 31.95 29.36 -5.09
N VAL A 10 32.32 28.90 -3.89
CA VAL A 10 32.20 27.50 -3.48
C VAL A 10 30.74 27.24 -3.14
N GLY A 11 29.96 26.80 -4.13
CA GLY A 11 28.60 26.32 -3.92
C GLY A 11 28.65 24.92 -3.31
N MET A 12 28.44 24.81 -2.00
CA MET A 12 28.17 23.54 -1.32
C MET A 12 26.89 22.90 -1.88
N LEU A 13 27.03 21.93 -2.78
CA LEU A 13 25.99 20.92 -3.03
C LEU A 13 26.00 19.94 -1.85
N LEU A 14 25.33 20.32 -0.77
CA LEU A 14 24.86 19.36 0.23
C LEU A 14 23.68 18.62 -0.40
N GLY A 15 23.99 17.59 -1.18
CA GLY A 15 23.01 16.59 -1.59
C GLY A 15 22.52 15.88 -0.33
N ALA A 16 21.39 16.29 0.20
CA ALA A 16 20.71 15.57 1.27
C ALA A 16 20.28 14.21 0.70
N SER A 17 21.08 13.17 0.96
CA SER A 17 20.60 11.80 0.83
C SER A 17 19.56 11.59 1.92
N SER A 18 18.29 11.71 1.56
CA SER A 18 17.18 11.37 2.45
C SER A 18 17.40 9.93 2.94
N PRO A 19 17.48 9.69 4.26
CA PRO A 19 17.51 8.32 4.75
C PRO A 19 16.25 7.62 4.24
N SER A 20 16.45 6.51 3.54
CA SER A 20 15.37 5.56 3.25
C SER A 20 14.95 4.94 4.57
N LEU A 21 14.10 5.62 5.33
CA LEU A 21 13.37 4.98 6.42
C LEU A 21 12.62 3.78 5.83
N ALA A 22 12.47 2.70 6.60
CA ALA A 22 11.60 1.58 6.23
C ALA A 22 10.26 2.17 5.77
N ALA A 23 9.98 2.07 4.48
CA ALA A 23 8.81 2.71 3.89
C ALA A 23 7.62 1.80 4.19
N MET A 24 6.66 2.30 4.95
CA MET A 24 5.36 1.66 5.01
C MET A 24 4.73 1.77 3.62
N GLU A 25 4.31 0.65 3.05
CA GLU A 25 3.63 0.58 1.76
C GLU A 25 2.15 0.35 2.03
N THR A 26 1.28 1.22 1.53
CA THR A 26 -0.16 1.00 1.59
C THR A 26 -0.66 0.62 0.21
N LEU A 27 -1.39 -0.50 0.10
CA LEU A 27 -2.08 -0.90 -1.12
C LEU A 27 -3.59 -0.69 -0.95
N ASP A 28 -4.21 -0.06 -1.94
CA ASP A 28 -5.66 0.00 -2.10
C ASP A 28 -6.12 -1.20 -2.93
N ILE A 29 -7.13 -1.93 -2.42
CA ILE A 29 -7.60 -3.19 -2.96
C ILE A 29 -9.07 -3.06 -3.35
N THR A 30 -9.45 -3.62 -4.50
CA THR A 30 -10.85 -3.72 -4.93
C THR A 30 -11.25 -5.16 -5.19
N TRP A 31 -12.49 -5.51 -4.83
CA TRP A 31 -13.09 -6.79 -5.13
C TRP A 31 -14.42 -6.62 -5.87
N SER A 32 -14.77 -7.60 -6.69
CA SER A 32 -16.04 -7.67 -7.42
C SER A 32 -16.59 -9.09 -7.48
N GLY A 33 -17.89 -9.24 -7.23
CA GLY A 33 -18.60 -10.51 -7.36
C GLY A 33 -19.17 -10.80 -8.74
N ALA A 34 -18.90 -9.94 -9.74
CA ALA A 34 -19.42 -10.10 -11.10
C ALA A 34 -19.04 -11.45 -11.74
N SER A 35 -17.84 -11.97 -11.46
CA SER A 35 -17.40 -13.29 -11.94
C SER A 35 -18.18 -14.47 -11.36
N PHE A 36 -18.85 -14.25 -10.23
CA PHE A 36 -19.68 -15.23 -9.54
C PHE A 36 -21.19 -15.01 -9.77
N GLY A 37 -21.57 -14.02 -10.58
CA GLY A 37 -22.96 -13.72 -10.89
C GLY A 37 -23.73 -13.01 -9.78
N ASN A 38 -23.05 -12.37 -8.82
CA ASN A 38 -23.67 -11.52 -7.79
C ASN A 38 -23.25 -10.04 -7.94
N GLN A 39 -23.81 -9.17 -7.10
CA GLN A 39 -23.59 -7.71 -7.13
C GLN A 39 -22.73 -7.20 -5.95
N ALA A 40 -22.19 -8.10 -5.13
CA ALA A 40 -21.34 -7.73 -4.02
C ALA A 40 -20.03 -7.10 -4.52
N THR A 41 -19.60 -6.04 -3.85
CA THR A 41 -18.33 -5.35 -4.12
C THR A 41 -17.63 -5.02 -2.81
N ALA A 42 -16.31 -4.92 -2.84
CA ALA A 42 -15.55 -4.43 -1.69
C ALA A 42 -14.43 -3.50 -2.12
N THR A 43 -14.09 -2.58 -1.23
CA THR A 43 -12.87 -1.76 -1.30
C THR A 43 -12.12 -1.89 0.01
N GLY A 44 -10.81 -1.73 -0.01
CA GLY A 44 -10.02 -1.85 1.20
C GLY A 44 -8.63 -1.28 1.04
N SER A 45 -7.91 -1.24 2.15
CA SER A 45 -6.50 -0.90 2.18
C SER A 45 -5.74 -1.84 3.12
N ILE A 46 -4.49 -2.10 2.81
CA ILE A 46 -3.57 -2.81 3.68
C ILE A 46 -2.23 -2.08 3.72
N THR A 47 -1.66 -1.92 4.90
CA THR A 47 -0.37 -1.25 5.08
C THR A 47 0.69 -2.20 5.62
N PHE A 48 1.72 -2.43 4.81
CA PHE A 48 2.85 -3.30 5.12
C PHE A 48 4.06 -2.50 5.57
N ASP A 49 4.85 -3.08 6.47
CA ASP A 49 6.23 -2.65 6.69
C ASP A 49 7.12 -3.32 5.64
N ASN A 50 7.63 -2.55 4.68
CA ASN A 50 8.47 -3.06 3.61
C ASN A 50 9.83 -3.60 4.09
N SER A 51 10.22 -3.37 5.35
CA SER A 51 11.45 -3.96 5.90
C SER A 51 11.32 -5.46 6.20
N VAL A 52 10.09 -5.94 6.44
CA VAL A 52 9.79 -7.36 6.71
C VAL A 52 9.20 -8.07 5.50
N PHE A 53 8.82 -7.34 4.46
CA PHE A 53 8.22 -7.86 3.24
C PHE A 53 9.15 -8.72 2.35
N PRO A 54 10.46 -8.43 2.20
CA PRO A 54 11.40 -9.28 1.47
C PRO A 54 11.49 -10.71 2.01
N LEU A 55 11.08 -10.97 3.26
CA LEU A 55 10.97 -12.33 3.81
C LEU A 55 9.65 -13.04 3.45
N ILE A 56 8.58 -12.30 3.15
CA ILE A 56 7.23 -12.84 2.91
C ILE A 56 7.11 -13.42 1.49
N ALA A 57 7.80 -12.83 0.51
CA ALA A 57 7.81 -13.31 -0.88
C ALA A 57 8.45 -14.71 -1.07
N ALA A 58 8.97 -15.33 -0.01
CA ALA A 58 9.56 -16.67 -0.06
C ALA A 58 8.77 -17.74 0.73
N LEU A 59 7.73 -17.34 1.48
CA LEU A 59 7.07 -18.23 2.43
C LEU A 59 5.56 -18.23 2.19
N ALA A 60 5.03 -19.43 1.89
CA ALA A 60 3.61 -19.73 1.73
C ALA A 60 2.75 -19.86 3.03
N PRO A 61 3.26 -19.82 4.29
CA PRO A 61 2.37 -19.96 5.44
C PRO A 61 1.58 -18.67 5.69
N PRO A 62 0.36 -18.80 6.25
CA PRO A 62 -0.43 -17.66 6.68
C PRO A 62 0.33 -16.83 7.72
N ILE A 63 0.20 -15.51 7.58
CA ILE A 63 0.68 -14.51 8.51
C ILE A 63 -0.42 -14.28 9.55
N PHE A 64 -0.17 -14.63 10.81
CA PHE A 64 -1.11 -14.42 11.91
C PHE A 64 -1.06 -12.98 12.42
N ILE A 65 -2.23 -12.37 12.65
CA ILE A 65 -2.39 -11.01 13.16
C ILE A 65 -2.66 -11.06 14.68
N PRO A 66 -2.08 -10.15 15.49
CA PRO A 66 -1.17 -9.07 15.09
C PRO A 66 0.24 -9.59 14.76
N ASN A 67 0.77 -9.18 13.61
CA ASN A 67 2.17 -9.40 13.22
C ASN A 67 2.88 -8.05 13.11
N THR A 68 4.22 -8.05 13.13
CA THR A 68 5.01 -6.82 13.02
C THR A 68 5.05 -6.22 11.61
N GLY A 69 4.56 -6.93 10.59
CA GLY A 69 4.66 -6.52 9.19
C GLY A 69 3.39 -5.95 8.56
N VAL A 70 2.25 -6.00 9.26
CA VAL A 70 0.97 -5.45 8.83
C VAL A 70 0.46 -4.53 9.91
N SER A 71 0.42 -3.23 9.60
CA SER A 71 0.05 -2.18 10.55
C SER A 71 -1.41 -1.78 10.48
N ASN A 72 -2.04 -1.91 9.31
CA ASN A 72 -3.42 -1.53 9.10
C ASN A 72 -4.07 -2.41 8.02
N ILE A 73 -5.33 -2.79 8.27
CA ILE A 73 -6.24 -3.39 7.29
C ILE A 73 -7.57 -2.66 7.43
N THR A 74 -8.19 -2.30 6.32
CA THR A 74 -9.58 -1.85 6.28
C THR A 74 -10.25 -2.47 5.07
N VAL A 75 -11.45 -3.01 5.22
CA VAL A 75 -12.27 -3.56 4.14
C VAL A 75 -13.69 -3.08 4.32
N THR A 76 -14.25 -2.41 3.31
CA THR A 76 -15.66 -2.02 3.26
C THR A 76 -16.35 -2.81 2.17
N ILE A 77 -17.33 -3.62 2.57
CA ILE A 77 -18.15 -4.47 1.71
C ILE A 77 -19.49 -3.80 1.49
N THR A 78 -19.91 -3.72 0.22
CA THR A 78 -21.24 -3.31 -0.21
C THR A 78 -21.89 -4.47 -0.93
N ASP A 79 -22.89 -5.09 -0.29
CA ASP A 79 -23.70 -6.17 -0.85
C ASP A 79 -25.20 -5.87 -0.64
N PRO A 80 -26.02 -5.86 -1.72
CA PRO A 80 -27.47 -5.66 -1.62
C PRO A 80 -28.24 -6.82 -0.95
N GLN A 81 -27.68 -8.03 -0.84
CA GLN A 81 -28.36 -9.19 -0.24
C GLN A 81 -28.19 -9.29 1.28
N GLY A 82 -27.28 -8.50 1.85
CA GLY A 82 -26.88 -8.59 3.26
C GLY A 82 -25.37 -8.43 3.36
N GLY A 83 -24.75 -8.87 4.45
CA GLY A 83 -23.29 -9.09 4.50
C GLY A 83 -22.34 -7.90 4.37
N GLY A 84 -22.83 -6.71 4.04
CA GLY A 84 -22.05 -5.47 3.99
C GLY A 84 -21.58 -4.99 5.36
N GLY A 85 -20.53 -4.18 5.36
CA GLY A 85 -19.94 -3.63 6.58
C GLY A 85 -18.52 -3.11 6.36
N THR A 86 -18.00 -2.40 7.36
CA THR A 86 -16.60 -1.99 7.40
C THR A 86 -15.88 -2.79 8.49
N PHE A 87 -14.81 -3.46 8.08
CA PHE A 87 -13.97 -4.33 8.89
C PHE A 87 -12.56 -3.74 8.94
N THR A 88 -11.92 -3.83 10.08
CA THR A 88 -10.61 -3.26 10.36
C THR A 88 -9.64 -4.35 10.78
N THR A 89 -8.38 -3.99 11.07
CA THR A 89 -7.34 -4.93 11.51
C THR A 89 -7.79 -5.84 12.66
N SER A 90 -8.60 -5.35 13.60
CA SER A 90 -9.08 -6.16 14.74
C SER A 90 -10.08 -7.26 14.35
N ASP A 91 -10.67 -7.17 13.16
CA ASP A 91 -11.66 -8.12 12.67
C ASP A 91 -11.00 -9.31 11.94
N PHE A 92 -9.68 -9.30 11.75
CA PHE A 92 -8.92 -10.34 11.04
C PHE A 92 -7.92 -11.05 11.96
N ALA A 93 -7.87 -12.38 11.89
CA ALA A 93 -6.94 -13.22 12.64
C ALA A 93 -5.69 -13.58 11.82
N SER A 94 -5.80 -13.62 10.49
CA SER A 94 -4.67 -13.90 9.62
C SER A 94 -4.87 -13.35 8.22
N ILE A 95 -3.75 -13.23 7.52
CA ILE A 95 -3.65 -12.86 6.12
C ILE A 95 -2.72 -13.85 5.41
N ILE A 96 -3.05 -14.20 4.17
CA ILE A 96 -2.08 -14.72 3.21
C ILE A 96 -1.78 -13.60 2.23
N PHE A 97 -0.50 -13.34 2.01
CA PHE A 97 0.01 -12.50 0.94
C PHE A 97 1.32 -13.13 0.50
N TRP A 98 1.33 -13.78 -0.66
CA TRP A 98 2.48 -14.53 -1.15
C TRP A 98 2.51 -14.45 -2.68
N SER A 99 3.70 -14.49 -3.30
CA SER A 99 3.88 -14.66 -4.74
C SER A 99 5.14 -15.48 -5.03
N SER A 100 5.13 -16.29 -6.09
CA SER A 100 6.27 -17.10 -6.50
C SER A 100 7.47 -16.31 -7.01
N THR A 101 7.29 -15.02 -7.33
CA THR A 101 8.36 -14.11 -7.74
C THR A 101 8.17 -12.74 -7.08
N PRO A 102 9.23 -11.91 -6.98
CA PRO A 102 9.09 -10.55 -6.48
C PRO A 102 8.09 -9.73 -7.30
N LEU A 103 7.15 -9.07 -6.61
CA LEU A 103 6.19 -8.14 -7.21
C LEU A 103 6.75 -6.71 -7.19
N ASN A 104 6.37 -5.91 -8.18
CA ASN A 104 6.61 -4.47 -8.18
C ASN A 104 5.49 -3.77 -7.40
N LEU A 105 5.77 -3.42 -6.14
CA LEU A 105 4.80 -2.77 -5.26
C LEU A 105 4.38 -1.38 -5.73
N GLY A 106 5.13 -0.72 -6.62
CA GLY A 106 4.79 0.59 -7.19
C GLY A 106 3.78 0.56 -8.35
N GLN A 107 3.17 -0.58 -8.64
CA GLN A 107 2.23 -0.79 -9.75
C GLN A 107 1.03 -1.61 -9.29
N ASN A 108 -0.01 -1.74 -10.13
CA ASN A 108 -1.07 -2.71 -9.86
C ASN A 108 -0.46 -4.12 -9.79
N LEU A 109 -0.68 -4.84 -8.68
CA LEU A 109 -0.14 -6.18 -8.49
C LEU A 109 -0.90 -7.22 -9.33
N ILE A 110 -2.21 -7.02 -9.49
CA ILE A 110 -3.05 -7.93 -10.27
C ILE A 110 -2.63 -7.84 -11.74
N GLY A 111 -2.27 -8.98 -12.32
CA GLY A 111 -1.79 -9.11 -13.69
C GLY A 111 -0.25 -9.09 -13.84
N GLN A 112 0.53 -8.88 -12.78
CA GLN A 112 1.99 -8.95 -12.87
C GLN A 112 2.47 -10.38 -13.16
N PRO A 113 3.47 -10.58 -14.03
CA PRO A 113 3.95 -11.93 -14.37
C PRO A 113 4.64 -12.59 -13.17
N VAL A 114 4.29 -13.85 -12.90
CA VAL A 114 4.80 -14.62 -11.74
C VAL A 114 5.47 -15.95 -12.09
N GLY A 115 5.64 -16.23 -13.38
CA GLY A 115 6.33 -17.42 -13.91
C GLY A 115 5.42 -18.34 -14.72
N ALA A 116 6.01 -19.20 -15.56
CA ALA A 116 5.31 -20.20 -16.40
C ALA A 116 4.12 -19.68 -17.24
N GLY A 117 4.13 -18.39 -17.62
CA GLY A 117 3.01 -17.77 -18.34
C GLY A 117 1.83 -17.35 -17.44
N CYS A 118 1.98 -17.45 -16.12
CA CYS A 118 1.00 -17.04 -15.13
C CYS A 118 1.20 -15.59 -14.68
N ALA A 119 0.11 -15.01 -14.19
CA ALA A 119 0.07 -13.68 -13.61
C ALA A 119 -0.46 -13.73 -12.17
N TYR A 120 -0.03 -12.77 -11.34
CA TYR A 120 -0.50 -12.59 -9.97
C TYR A 120 -1.96 -12.16 -9.97
N GLY A 121 -2.76 -12.73 -9.06
CA GLY A 121 -4.19 -12.45 -8.98
C GLY A 121 -5.05 -13.66 -9.37
N PRO A 122 -6.36 -13.44 -9.53
CA PRO A 122 -7.28 -14.50 -9.93
C PRO A 122 -6.88 -15.06 -11.30
N SER A 123 -6.57 -16.36 -11.33
CA SER A 123 -6.09 -17.05 -12.50
C SER A 123 -7.02 -18.22 -12.85
N THR A 124 -7.08 -18.56 -14.13
CA THR A 124 -7.81 -19.73 -14.63
C THR A 124 -6.85 -20.73 -15.28
N GLY A 125 -7.32 -21.96 -15.49
CA GLY A 125 -6.55 -23.00 -16.17
C GLY A 125 -5.32 -23.45 -15.38
N ALA A 126 -4.17 -23.57 -16.07
CA ALA A 126 -2.92 -24.09 -15.50
C ALA A 126 -2.31 -23.19 -14.39
N CYS A 127 -2.80 -21.96 -14.26
CA CYS A 127 -2.35 -21.01 -13.25
C CYS A 127 -3.28 -20.92 -12.05
N ALA A 128 -4.42 -21.63 -12.05
CA ALA A 128 -5.40 -21.62 -10.97
C ALA A 128 -4.81 -22.15 -9.64
N TRP A 129 -5.57 -22.04 -8.55
CA TRP A 129 -5.25 -22.61 -7.22
C TRP A 129 -4.20 -21.88 -6.37
N GLY A 130 -3.71 -20.72 -6.81
CA GLY A 130 -2.81 -19.90 -6.02
C GLY A 130 -1.36 -20.37 -5.96
N ASP A 131 -0.98 -21.36 -6.78
CA ASP A 131 0.38 -21.90 -6.86
C ASP A 131 1.44 -20.83 -7.17
N TRP A 132 1.04 -19.76 -7.86
CA TRP A 132 1.90 -18.66 -8.28
C TRP A 132 1.73 -17.39 -7.44
N GLY A 133 0.83 -17.44 -6.46
CA GLY A 133 0.54 -16.34 -5.58
C GLY A 133 -0.84 -16.45 -4.95
N ASP A 134 -0.99 -15.88 -3.78
CA ASP A 134 -2.26 -15.87 -3.06
C ASP A 134 -2.38 -14.57 -2.29
N PHE A 135 -3.63 -14.13 -2.17
CA PHE A 135 -4.03 -13.13 -1.21
C PHE A 135 -5.37 -13.51 -0.60
N ASN A 136 -5.44 -13.53 0.72
CA ASN A 136 -6.64 -13.83 1.46
C ASN A 136 -6.64 -13.20 2.85
N LEU A 137 -7.82 -12.90 3.36
CA LEU A 137 -8.06 -12.35 4.70
C LEU A 137 -8.99 -13.26 5.48
N TRP A 138 -8.67 -13.63 6.71
CA TRP A 138 -9.53 -14.49 7.52
C TRP A 138 -10.02 -13.78 8.78
N SER A 139 -11.32 -13.48 8.83
CA SER A 139 -11.98 -13.10 10.06
C SER A 139 -12.33 -14.35 10.90
N PRO A 140 -12.06 -14.34 12.22
CA PRO A 140 -12.56 -15.36 13.13
C PRO A 140 -14.01 -15.08 13.60
N LEU A 141 -14.55 -13.90 13.28
CA LEU A 141 -15.82 -13.42 13.81
C LEU A 141 -17.00 -13.99 13.01
N PRO A 142 -18.09 -14.40 13.68
CA PRO A 142 -19.34 -14.72 12.99
C PRO A 142 -19.82 -13.51 12.18
N GLY A 143 -20.01 -13.71 10.87
CA GLY A 143 -20.41 -12.65 9.94
C GLY A 143 -19.29 -11.69 9.51
N GLY A 144 -18.04 -11.95 9.91
CA GLY A 144 -16.89 -11.27 9.32
C GLY A 144 -16.53 -11.86 7.96
N PRO A 145 -15.88 -11.10 7.07
CA PRO A 145 -15.49 -11.59 5.77
C PRO A 145 -14.31 -12.56 5.88
N ARG A 146 -14.28 -13.55 4.99
CA ARG A 146 -13.27 -14.63 5.02
C ARG A 146 -12.81 -15.01 3.62
N GLY A 147 -11.54 -15.38 3.51
CA GLY A 147 -10.97 -15.99 2.32
C GLY A 147 -11.60 -17.37 2.07
N SER A 148 -12.11 -17.60 0.85
CA SER A 148 -12.71 -18.89 0.46
C SER A 148 -11.91 -19.65 -0.60
N ALA A 149 -11.07 -18.93 -1.36
CA ALA A 149 -10.16 -19.42 -2.38
C ALA A 149 -9.10 -18.34 -2.65
N SER A 150 -8.04 -18.64 -3.38
CA SER A 150 -7.01 -17.63 -3.71
C SER A 150 -7.64 -16.39 -4.35
N PHE A 151 -7.33 -15.21 -3.81
CA PHE A 151 -7.90 -13.93 -4.23
C PHE A 151 -9.42 -13.81 -4.14
N THR A 152 -10.09 -14.65 -3.34
CA THR A 152 -11.55 -14.65 -3.20
C THR A 152 -11.96 -14.32 -1.78
N LEU A 153 -12.75 -13.26 -1.61
CA LEU A 153 -13.38 -12.88 -0.36
C LEU A 153 -14.84 -13.33 -0.36
N THR A 154 -15.30 -13.91 0.76
CA THR A 154 -16.71 -14.22 1.02
C THR A 154 -17.22 -13.36 2.15
N ASP A 155 -18.34 -12.68 1.96
CA ASP A 155 -19.00 -11.87 2.99
C ASP A 155 -19.91 -12.70 3.93
N ALA A 156 -20.67 -12.02 4.79
CA ALA A 156 -21.56 -12.69 5.74
C ALA A 156 -22.81 -13.32 5.09
N ALA A 157 -23.23 -12.82 3.92
CA ALA A 157 -24.36 -13.37 3.17
C ALA A 157 -23.96 -14.61 2.37
N GLY A 158 -22.66 -14.81 2.17
CA GLY A 158 -22.10 -15.93 1.41
C GLY A 158 -21.74 -15.55 -0.03
N ASP A 159 -21.84 -14.28 -0.40
CA ASP A 159 -21.47 -13.81 -1.72
C ASP A 159 -19.94 -13.79 -1.87
N HIS A 160 -19.48 -14.32 -3.00
CA HIS A 160 -18.06 -14.38 -3.35
C HIS A 160 -17.68 -13.17 -4.20
N MET A 161 -16.49 -12.62 -3.95
CA MET A 161 -15.91 -11.52 -4.71
C MET A 161 -14.43 -11.81 -5.01
N LEU A 162 -14.02 -11.64 -6.27
CA LEU A 162 -12.61 -11.74 -6.68
C LEU A 162 -11.91 -10.41 -6.50
N VAL A 163 -10.64 -10.43 -6.06
CA VAL A 163 -9.78 -9.25 -6.15
C VAL A 163 -9.60 -8.86 -7.61
N THR A 164 -9.89 -7.60 -7.94
CA THR A 164 -9.74 -7.06 -9.30
C THR A 164 -8.57 -6.08 -9.43
N SER A 165 -8.11 -5.50 -8.32
CA SER A 165 -7.00 -4.53 -8.30
C SER A 165 -6.31 -4.52 -6.95
N MET A 166 -5.00 -4.28 -6.95
CA MET A 166 -4.18 -3.95 -5.79
C MET A 166 -3.15 -2.91 -6.22
N VAL A 167 -3.40 -1.64 -5.94
CA VAL A 167 -2.55 -0.52 -6.40
C VAL A 167 -1.94 0.20 -5.21
N PRO A 168 -0.77 0.83 -5.36
CA PRO A 168 -0.23 1.72 -4.33
C PRO A 168 -1.27 2.79 -4.00
N ALA A 169 -1.49 3.00 -2.71
CA ALA A 169 -2.26 4.14 -2.25
C ALA A 169 -1.57 5.42 -2.73
N SER A 170 -2.38 6.39 -3.13
CA SER A 170 -1.83 7.69 -3.50
C SER A 170 -1.09 8.28 -2.31
N ALA A 171 0.15 8.74 -2.53
CA ALA A 171 0.91 9.41 -1.48
C ALA A 171 0.05 10.52 -0.88
N PRO A 172 -0.02 10.65 0.46
CA PRO A 172 -0.74 11.75 1.08
C PRO A 172 -0.27 13.05 0.44
N ALA A 173 -1.20 13.90 0.01
CA ALA A 173 -0.84 15.21 -0.51
C ALA A 173 0.07 15.89 0.53
N PRO A 174 1.24 16.43 0.12
CA PRO A 174 2.13 17.07 1.07
C PRO A 174 1.33 18.14 1.78
N VAL A 175 1.14 17.98 3.10
CA VAL A 175 0.48 19.00 3.91
C VAL A 175 1.31 20.26 3.72
N PRO A 176 0.74 21.37 3.23
CA PRO A 176 1.49 22.59 2.97
C PRO A 176 2.27 22.95 4.24
N GLY A 177 3.58 22.70 4.20
CA GLY A 177 4.41 22.81 5.37
C GLY A 177 4.43 24.26 5.79
N VAL A 178 3.85 24.56 6.96
CA VAL A 178 4.01 25.85 7.65
C VAL A 178 5.49 26.24 7.80
N GLY A 179 6.41 25.27 7.69
CA GLY A 179 7.86 25.45 7.79
C GLY A 179 8.50 26.33 6.71
N LEU A 180 8.04 26.31 5.45
CA LEU A 180 8.66 27.14 4.39
C LEU A 180 8.16 28.58 4.42
N ALA A 181 6.87 28.78 4.72
CA ALA A 181 6.34 30.11 5.00
C ALA A 181 6.94 30.71 6.28
N GLY A 182 7.13 29.90 7.33
CA GLY A 182 7.73 30.32 8.59
C GLY A 182 9.22 30.69 8.48
N LEU A 183 10.02 29.92 7.74
CA LEU A 183 11.44 30.21 7.54
C LEU A 183 11.67 31.42 6.62
N ALA A 184 10.83 31.59 5.59
CA ALA A 184 10.86 32.79 4.76
C ALA A 184 10.50 34.06 5.56
N ALA A 185 9.52 33.97 6.48
CA ALA A 185 9.14 35.07 7.36
C ALA A 185 10.25 35.45 8.36
N LEU A 186 10.95 34.46 8.93
CA LEU A 186 12.10 34.70 9.81
C LEU A 186 13.30 35.32 9.07
N ALA A 187 13.58 34.87 7.85
CA ALA A 187 14.63 35.45 7.01
C ALA A 187 14.33 36.91 6.63
N LEU A 188 13.06 37.25 6.34
CA LEU A 188 12.64 38.63 6.08
C LEU A 188 12.74 39.50 7.34
N ALA A 189 12.33 39.00 8.50
CA ALA A 189 12.42 39.74 9.76
C ALA A 189 13.87 40.10 10.12
N GLY A 190 14.83 39.21 9.84
CA GLY A 190 16.26 39.49 10.01
C GLY A 190 16.80 40.61 9.12
N LEU A 191 16.28 40.76 7.89
CA LEU A 191 16.70 41.82 6.96
C LEU A 191 16.23 43.21 7.40
N PHE A 192 15.03 43.33 8.00
CA PHE A 192 14.51 44.62 8.48
C PHE A 192 15.07 45.04 9.83
N ALA A 193 15.46 44.08 10.69
CA ALA A 193 16.12 44.40 11.97
C ALA A 193 17.55 44.94 11.81
N GLY A 194 18.22 44.67 10.68
CA GLY A 194 19.57 45.13 10.39
C GLY A 194 19.69 46.54 9.77
N ALA A 195 18.61 47.10 9.22
CA ALA A 195 18.66 48.31 8.39
C ALA A 195 18.58 49.65 9.15
N ARG A 196 18.57 49.66 10.50
CA ARG A 196 18.33 50.88 11.30
C ARG A 196 19.56 51.45 12.03
N ARG A 197 20.78 51.20 11.51
CA ARG A 197 22.03 51.78 12.04
C ARG A 197 22.88 52.42 10.94
N THR A 198 22.45 53.57 10.43
CA THR A 198 23.30 54.59 9.78
C THR A 198 22.63 55.94 9.92
#